data_AF-A0A7K0BHW9-F1
#
_entry.id   AF-A0A7K0BHW9-F1
#
_cell.length_a   1.000
_cell.length_b   1.000
_cell.length_c   1.000
_cell.angle_alpha   90.00
_cell.angle_beta   90.00
_cell.angle_gamma   90.00
#
_symmetry.space_group_name_H-M   'P 1'
#
loop_
_entity.id
_entity.type
_entity.pdbx_description
1 polymer ?
#
loop_
_entity_poly.entity_id
_entity_poly.type
_entity_poly.pdbx_seq_one_letter_code
_entity_poly.pdbx_strand_id
1 'polypeptide(L)' 'MPFRLCITTKDIALIKGCTQRNARVIMEDIKSYFDKEEKHHMITFKEFAEYTRIPMEELEPFRK' A
#
# COMPACT_ATOMS: atom_id res chain seq x y z
N MET A 1 -1.19 -20.90 0.48
CA MET A 1 -1.05 -19.82 1.48
C MET A 1 -2.03 -18.72 1.11
N PRO A 2 -2.78 -18.14 2.06
CA PRO A 2 -3.72 -17.06 1.74
C PRO A 2 -2.95 -15.79 1.36
N PHE A 3 -3.35 -15.11 0.29
CA PHE A 3 -2.78 -13.82 -0.10
C PHE A 3 -3.25 -12.72 0.84
N ARG A 4 -2.35 -11.81 1.20
CA ARG A 4 -2.70 -10.59 1.92
C ARG A 4 -3.48 -9.65 1.00
N LEU A 5 -4.61 -9.16 1.51
CA LEU A 5 -5.46 -8.19 0.80
C LEU A 5 -4.99 -6.75 1.04
N CYS A 6 -4.59 -6.46 2.29
CA CYS A 6 -4.18 -5.14 2.73
C CYS A 6 -2.67 -4.96 2.57
N ILE A 7 -2.27 -3.76 2.15
CA ILE A 7 -0.87 -3.37 2.10
C ILE A 7 -0.45 -2.82 3.46
N THR A 8 0.81 -3.03 3.84
CA THR A 8 1.39 -2.46 5.05
C THR A 8 2.49 -1.46 4.72
N THR A 9 2.88 -0.63 5.70
CA THR A 9 4.02 0.28 5.54
C THR A 9 5.32 -0.45 5.25
N LYS A 10 5.47 -1.71 5.67
CA LYS A 10 6.62 -2.55 5.33
C LYS A 10 6.62 -2.92 3.85
N ASP A 11 5.46 -3.27 3.30
CA ASP A 11 5.32 -3.59 1.88
C ASP A 11 5.62 -2.34 1.03
N ILE A 12 5.04 -1.18 1.38
CA ILE A 12 5.31 0.09 0.69
C ILE A 12 6.80 0.44 0.72
N ALA A 13 7.45 0.28 1.88
CA ALA A 13 8.89 0.52 2.02
C ALA A 13 9.72 -0.38 1.12
N LEU A 14 9.35 -1.66 1.01
CA LEU A 14 10.04 -2.65 0.18
C LEU A 14 9.81 -2.37 -1.32
N ILE A 15 8.57 -2.14 -1.74
CA ILE A 15 8.18 -1.87 -3.13
C ILE A 15 8.84 -0.58 -3.65
N LYS A 16 8.83 0.49 -2.83
CA LYS A 16 9.34 1.80 -3.23
C LYS A 16 10.83 1.99 -2.95
N GLY A 17 11.47 1.05 -2.25
CA GLY A 17 12.87 1.18 -1.82
C GLY A 17 13.12 2.36 -0.89
N CYS A 18 12.24 2.58 0.10
CA CYS A 18 12.36 3.71 1.03
C CYS A 18 12.31 3.29 2.50
N THR A 19 12.58 4.24 3.41
CA THR A 19 12.44 3.99 4.85
C THR A 19 10.96 3.80 5.23
N GLN A 20 10.71 3.10 6.34
CA GLN A 20 9.34 2.94 6.86
C GLN A 20 8.68 4.28 7.26
N ARG A 21 9.49 5.29 7.62
CA ARG A 21 8.98 6.65 7.87
C ARG A 21 8.36 7.24 6.61
N ASN A 22 9.07 7.18 5.49
CA ASN A 22 8.57 7.66 4.20
C ASN A 22 7.38 6.83 3.71
N ALA A 23 7.42 5.51 3.94
CA ALA A 23 6.30 4.62 3.63
C ALA A 23 5.03 4.97 4.42
N ARG A 24 5.17 5.39 5.68
CA ARG A 24 4.02 5.85 6.49
C ARG A 24 3.42 7.15 5.93
N VAL A 25 4.25 8.08 5.47
CA VAL A 25 3.75 9.31 4.82
C VAL A 25 2.96 8.95 3.57
N ILE A 26 3.50 8.07 2.71
CA ILE A 26 2.81 7.60 1.50
C ILE A 26 1.49 6.90 1.83
N MET A 27 1.47 6.09 2.90
CA MET A 27 0.24 5.42 3.37
C MET A 27 -0.85 6.43 3.75
N GLU A 28 -0.49 7.52 4.44
CA GLU A 28 -1.44 8.57 4.80
C GLU A 28 -1.85 9.41 3.57
N ASP A 29 -0.95 9.64 2.61
CA ASP A 29 -1.27 10.30 1.34
C ASP A 29 -2.28 9.47 0.53
N ILE A 30 -2.09 8.14 0.45
CA ILE A 30 -3.02 7.23 -0.22
C ILE A 30 -4.38 7.23 0.49
N LYS A 31 -4.41 7.20 1.82
CA LYS A 31 -5.66 7.28 2.58
C LYS A 31 -6.40 8.57 2.25
N SER A 32 -5.69 9.70 2.25
CA SER A 32 -6.25 11.01 1.93
C SER A 32 -6.77 11.05 0.50
N TYR A 33 -6.07 10.44 -0.46
CA TYR A 33 -6.51 10.35 -1.86
C TYR A 33 -7.82 9.57 -2.05
N PHE A 34 -8.07 8.56 -1.21
CA PHE A 34 -9.30 7.75 -1.25
C PHE A 34 -10.34 8.17 -0.19
N ASP A 35 -10.20 9.34 0.43
CA ASP A 35 -11.07 9.84 1.50
C ASP A 35 -11.25 8.85 2.68
N LYS A 36 -10.17 8.11 3.00
CA LYS A 36 -10.12 7.07 4.04
C LYS A 36 -9.49 7.58 5.34
N GLU A 37 -10.10 8.59 5.95
CA GLU A 37 -9.56 9.24 7.15
C GLU A 37 -9.80 8.46 8.46
N GLU A 38 -10.64 7.43 8.45
CA GLU A 38 -10.94 6.67 9.67
C GLU A 38 -9.78 5.78 10.14
N LYS A 39 -9.59 5.69 11.47
CA LYS A 39 -8.50 4.96 12.14
C LYS A 39 -8.35 3.49 11.74
N HIS A 40 -9.39 2.86 11.23
CA HIS A 40 -9.41 1.44 10.87
C HIS A 40 -9.48 1.18 9.37
N HIS A 41 -9.50 2.24 8.55
CA HIS A 41 -9.48 2.08 7.10
C HIS A 41 -8.12 1.57 6.66
N MET A 42 -8.15 0.40 6.04
CA MET A 42 -6.98 -0.23 5.44
C MET A 42 -6.91 0.14 3.96
N ILE A 43 -5.68 0.15 3.46
CA ILE A 43 -5.40 0.28 2.02
C ILE A 43 -5.20 -1.13 1.47
N THR A 44 -5.84 -1.42 0.36
CA THR A 44 -5.64 -2.68 -0.36
C THR A 44 -4.49 -2.56 -1.35
N PHE A 45 -3.91 -3.69 -1.76
CA PHE A 45 -2.95 -3.70 -2.86
C PHE A 45 -3.52 -3.10 -4.15
N LYS A 46 -4.83 -3.24 -4.38
CA LYS A 46 -5.53 -2.65 -5.53
C LYS A 46 -5.53 -1.13 -5.48
N GLU A 47 -5.83 -0.55 -4.32
CA GLU A 47 -5.82 0.90 -4.12
C GLU A 47 -4.41 1.47 -4.22
N PHE A 48 -3.42 0.74 -3.69
CA PHE A 48 -2.02 1.10 -3.86
C PHE A 48 -1.60 1.07 -5.35
N ALA A 49 -1.98 0.04 -6.09
CA ALA A 49 -1.73 -0.08 -7.53
C ALA A 49 -2.36 1.10 -8.31
N GLU A 50 -3.61 1.44 -7.97
CA GLU A 50 -4.33 2.55 -8.59
C GLU A 50 -3.67 3.91 -8.31
N TYR A 51 -3.27 4.16 -7.06
CA TYR A 51 -2.60 5.39 -6.66
C TYR A 51 -1.21 5.54 -7.29
N THR A 52 -0.41 4.47 -7.27
CA THR A 52 0.99 4.50 -7.74
C THR A 52 1.13 4.25 -9.24
N ARG A 53 0.05 3.86 -9.93
CA ARG A 53 0.05 3.41 -11.33
C ARG A 53 0.98 2.21 -11.59
N ILE A 54 1.30 1.45 -10.54
CA ILE A 54 2.06 0.20 -10.64
C ILE A 54 1.07 -0.93 -10.93
N PRO A 55 1.28 -1.75 -11.98
CA PRO A 55 0.42 -2.88 -12.28
C PRO A 55 0.31 -3.87 -11.10
N MET A 56 -0.89 -4.41 -10.88
CA MET A 56 -1.13 -5.39 -9.79
C MET A 56 -0.23 -6.64 -9.93
N GLU A 57 0.11 -7.02 -11.16
CA GLU A 57 0.98 -8.15 -11.50
C GLU A 57 2.39 -8.00 -10.91
N GLU A 58 2.92 -6.77 -10.88
CA GLU A 58 4.21 -6.45 -10.27
C GLU A 58 4.15 -6.48 -8.73
N LEU A 59 2.94 -6.37 -8.17
CA LEU A 59 2.70 -6.37 -6.73
C LEU A 59 2.40 -7.77 -6.17
N GLU A 60 1.99 -8.72 -7.01
CA GLU A 60 1.71 -10.12 -6.64
C GLU A 60 2.81 -10.78 -5.78
N PRO A 61 4.12 -10.61 -6.08
CA PRO A 61 5.19 -11.19 -5.26
C PRO A 61 5.17 -10.73 -3.80
N PHE A 62 4.64 -9.53 -3.53
CA PHE A 62 4.59 -8.91 -2.21
C PHE A 62 3.33 -9.28 -1.42
N ARG A 63 2.36 -9.97 -2.03
CA ARG A 63 1.10 -10.37 -1.38
C ARG A 63 1.21 -11.65 -0.56
N LYS A 64 2.37 -12.29 -0.53
CA LYS A 64 2.65 -13.51 0.24
C LYS A 64 2.73 -13.25 1.74
#